data_AF-A0A553UKQ4-F1
#
_entry.id   AF-A0A553UKQ4-F1
#
_cell.length_a   1.000
_cell.length_b   1.000
_cell.length_c   1.000
_cell.angle_alpha   90.00
_cell.angle_beta   90.00
_cell.angle_gamma   90.00
#
_symmetry.space_group_name_H-M   'P 1'
#
loop_
_entity.id
_entity.type
_entity.pdbx_description
1 polymer ?
#
loop_
_entity_poly.entity_id
_entity_poly.type
_entity_poly.pdbx_seq_one_letter_code
_entity_poly.pdbx_strand_id
1 'polypeptide(L)'
;MKLTFLLLVPALVGLGVLSARPEPPLPLCRVEAVWQPAPWANAPGGLPFGYIVVTTVPDCAGHAFVRLSNYGGRYPGEPLEVLPRVAQKLGPVPVYRQLEWLAGSGKPYRVAVRGSP
;
A
#
# COMPACT_ATOMS: atom_id res chain seq x y z
N MET A 1 25.83 23.80 -62.05
CA MET A 1 25.68 22.40 -62.49
C MET A 1 25.67 21.52 -61.25
N LYS A 2 24.61 20.72 -61.10
CA LYS A 2 24.40 19.73 -60.03
C LYS A 2 25.25 18.49 -60.31
N LEU A 3 25.91 17.92 -59.30
CA LEU A 3 26.00 16.47 -59.20
C LEU A 3 25.86 16.05 -57.73
N THR A 4 24.79 15.32 -57.50
CA THR A 4 24.26 14.77 -56.27
C THR A 4 25.07 13.54 -55.86
N PHE A 5 25.45 13.42 -54.59
CA PHE A 5 25.79 12.13 -53.97
C PHE A 5 24.93 11.94 -52.72
N LEU A 6 23.81 11.24 -52.94
CA LEU A 6 23.10 10.39 -51.98
C LEU A 6 24.09 9.27 -51.53
N LEU A 7 24.11 8.67 -50.35
CA LEU A 7 23.05 8.15 -49.47
C LEU A 7 23.73 7.45 -48.26
N LEU A 8 22.93 7.19 -47.20
CA LEU A 8 23.01 6.04 -46.27
C LEU A 8 24.09 6.05 -45.17
N VAL A 9 23.70 6.42 -43.94
CA VAL A 9 23.55 5.47 -42.81
C VAL A 9 22.49 6.00 -41.81
N PRO A 10 21.31 5.39 -41.69
CA PRO A 10 20.46 5.53 -40.52
C PRO A 10 20.80 4.41 -39.52
N ALA A 11 21.41 4.74 -38.39
CA ALA A 11 21.45 3.87 -37.22
C ALA A 11 20.55 4.53 -36.17
N LEU A 12 19.23 4.33 -36.17
CA LEU A 12 18.56 3.09 -35.76
C LEU A 12 19.16 2.51 -34.45
N VAL A 13 19.38 3.37 -33.47
CA VAL A 13 19.35 2.97 -32.06
C VAL A 13 17.95 3.28 -31.53
N GLY A 14 16.99 2.50 -32.04
CA GLY A 14 15.76 2.21 -31.33
C GLY A 14 16.15 1.36 -30.13
N LEU A 15 16.62 2.02 -29.07
CA LEU A 15 16.66 1.41 -27.74
C LEU A 15 15.23 1.11 -27.39
N GLY A 16 14.92 -0.19 -27.43
CA GLY A 16 13.63 -0.75 -27.12
C GLY A 16 13.07 -0.07 -25.90
N VAL A 17 11.95 0.61 -26.10
CA VAL A 17 10.96 0.77 -25.05
C VAL A 17 10.73 -0.66 -24.57
N LEU A 18 11.37 -1.03 -23.46
CA LEU A 18 10.93 -2.13 -22.63
C LEU A 18 9.48 -1.79 -22.34
N SER A 19 8.61 -2.38 -23.15
CA SER A 19 7.19 -2.38 -22.94
C SER A 19 7.04 -3.18 -21.66
N ALA A 20 7.14 -2.48 -20.52
CA ALA A 20 6.56 -2.94 -19.29
C ALA A 20 5.12 -3.23 -19.69
N ARG A 21 4.81 -4.52 -19.88
CA ARG A 21 3.43 -4.96 -20.07
C ARG A 21 2.67 -4.28 -18.93
N PRO A 22 1.65 -3.46 -19.21
CA PRO A 22 0.80 -2.95 -18.16
C PRO A 22 0.29 -4.19 -17.44
N GLU A 23 0.82 -4.45 -16.26
CA GLU A 23 0.34 -5.52 -15.43
C GLU A 23 -1.16 -5.26 -15.29
N PRO A 24 -2.02 -6.24 -15.63
CA PRO A 24 -3.46 -6.02 -15.55
C PRO A 24 -3.75 -5.50 -14.15
N PRO A 25 -4.49 -4.39 -13.99
CA PRO A 25 -4.79 -3.87 -12.67
C PRO A 25 -5.54 -4.97 -11.93
N LEU A 26 -4.83 -5.66 -11.02
CA LEU A 26 -5.42 -6.65 -10.13
C LEU A 26 -6.65 -5.99 -9.50
N PRO A 27 -7.81 -6.67 -9.45
CA PRO A 27 -9.03 -6.08 -8.94
C PRO A 27 -8.74 -5.52 -7.55
N LEU A 28 -8.98 -4.21 -7.39
CA LEU A 28 -8.62 -3.44 -6.21
C LEU A 28 -9.34 -4.00 -4.98
N CYS A 29 -8.64 -4.80 -4.17
CA CYS A 29 -9.08 -5.14 -2.82
C CYS A 29 -9.12 -3.86 -1.99
N ARG A 30 -10.30 -3.27 -1.75
CA ARG A 30 -10.41 -2.17 -0.77
C ARG A 30 -10.19 -2.74 0.61
N VAL A 31 -9.61 -1.94 1.50
CA VAL A 31 -9.43 -2.28 2.90
C VAL A 31 -10.32 -1.40 3.76
N GLU A 32 -11.02 -2.00 4.72
CA GLU A 32 -11.70 -1.32 5.81
C GLU A 32 -11.04 -1.66 7.14
N ALA A 33 -11.04 -0.70 8.07
CA ALA A 33 -10.44 -0.86 9.38
C ALA A 33 -11.34 -0.34 10.51
N VAL A 34 -11.33 -1.04 11.63
CA VAL A 34 -12.05 -0.69 12.86
C VAL A 34 -11.10 -0.79 14.05
N TRP A 35 -11.17 0.19 14.94
CA TRP A 35 -10.43 0.20 16.20
C TRP A 35 -11.15 -0.63 17.27
N GLN A 36 -10.40 -1.45 18.01
CA GLN A 36 -10.85 -2.13 19.20
C GLN A 36 -9.92 -1.81 20.38
N PRO A 37 -10.41 -1.30 21.51
CA PRO A 37 -9.55 -0.97 22.64
C PRO A 37 -8.84 -2.22 23.20
N ALA A 38 -7.62 -2.03 23.71
CA ALA A 38 -6.85 -3.04 24.43
C ALA A 38 -6.60 -2.54 25.87
N PRO A 39 -7.60 -2.61 26.78
CA PRO A 39 -7.53 -1.94 28.07
C PRO A 39 -6.35 -2.38 28.93
N TRP A 40 -5.97 -3.66 28.82
CA TRP A 40 -4.84 -4.25 29.54
C TRP A 40 -3.47 -3.72 29.09
N ALA A 41 -3.38 -3.09 27.91
CA ALA A 41 -2.17 -2.47 27.39
C ALA A 41 -2.08 -0.97 27.72
N ASN A 42 -3.10 -0.40 28.36
CA ASN A 42 -3.17 1.02 28.69
C ASN A 42 -2.52 1.28 30.05
N ALA A 43 -1.48 2.11 30.08
CA ALA A 43 -0.92 2.62 31.33
C ALA A 43 -1.71 3.85 31.83
N PRO A 44 -1.89 4.04 33.15
CA PRO A 44 -2.46 5.28 33.68
C PRO A 44 -1.67 6.52 33.22
N GLY A 45 -2.36 7.47 32.57
CA GLY A 45 -1.72 8.66 31.99
C GLY A 45 -0.93 8.42 30.70
N GLY A 46 -0.90 7.19 30.18
CA GLY A 46 -0.30 6.83 28.90
C GLY A 46 -1.25 7.03 27.72
N LEU A 47 -0.71 6.91 26.50
CA LEU A 47 -1.52 6.90 25.27
C LEU A 47 -2.38 5.64 25.21
N PRO A 48 -3.62 5.71 24.69
CA PRO A 48 -4.45 4.52 24.57
C PRO A 48 -3.88 3.58 23.50
N PHE A 49 -3.92 2.30 23.81
CA PHE A 49 -3.58 1.18 22.96
C PHE A 49 -4.85 0.42 22.57
N GLY A 50 -4.77 -0.16 21.39
CA GLY A 50 -5.84 -0.96 20.83
C GLY A 50 -5.34 -1.78 19.67
N TYR A 51 -6.29 -2.45 19.05
CA TYR A 51 -6.09 -3.26 17.88
C TYR A 51 -6.81 -2.62 16.71
N ILE A 52 -6.17 -2.69 15.55
CA ILE A 52 -6.79 -2.33 14.29
C ILE A 52 -7.25 -3.63 13.65
N VAL A 53 -8.56 -3.85 13.57
CA VAL A 53 -9.16 -4.99 12.88
C VAL A 53 -9.40 -4.60 11.44
N VAL A 54 -8.77 -5.31 10.52
CA VAL A 54 -8.70 -4.99 9.10
C VAL A 54 -9.40 -6.06 8.28
N THR A 55 -10.21 -5.65 7.30
CA THR A 55 -10.99 -6.56 6.43
C THR A 55 -10.90 -6.09 4.97
N THR A 56 -10.84 -7.01 4.01
CA THR A 56 -10.90 -6.69 2.57
C THR A 56 -12.35 -6.64 2.06
N VAL A 57 -12.68 -5.67 1.21
CA VAL A 57 -14.06 -5.40 0.77
C VAL A 57 -14.14 -5.06 -0.73
N PRO A 58 -15.12 -5.57 -1.48
CA PRO A 58 -15.88 -6.78 -1.16
C PRO A 58 -14.97 -8.00 -1.38
N ASP A 59 -14.67 -8.70 -0.27
CA ASP A 59 -14.14 -10.06 -0.19
C ASP A 59 -13.39 -10.53 -1.45
N CYS A 60 -12.31 -9.81 -1.77
CA CYS A 60 -11.67 -9.92 -3.07
C CYS A 60 -10.96 -11.27 -3.23
N ALA A 61 -10.77 -11.71 -4.48
CA ALA A 61 -10.10 -12.96 -4.78
C ALA A 61 -8.57 -12.93 -4.51
N GLY A 62 -8.01 -11.76 -4.15
CA GLY A 62 -6.56 -11.56 -3.96
C GLY A 62 -6.17 -11.20 -2.52
N HIS A 63 -4.87 -10.94 -2.33
CA HIS A 63 -4.32 -10.43 -1.08
C HIS A 63 -4.29 -8.90 -1.08
N ALA A 64 -4.46 -8.28 0.08
CA ALA A 64 -4.20 -6.86 0.28
C ALA A 64 -2.91 -6.69 1.08
N PHE A 65 -2.09 -5.72 0.72
CA PHE A 65 -0.87 -5.40 1.45
C PHE A 65 -1.11 -4.16 2.29
N VAL A 66 -0.90 -4.27 3.60
CA VAL A 66 -1.04 -3.15 4.52
C VAL A 66 0.20 -2.98 5.37
N ARG A 67 0.31 -1.82 6.02
CA ARG A 67 1.30 -1.58 7.07
C ARG A 67 0.79 -0.55 8.05
N LEU A 68 1.39 -0.55 9.23
CA LEU A 68 1.16 0.48 10.24
C LEU A 68 2.24 1.55 10.14
N SER A 69 1.84 2.81 9.98
CA SER A 69 2.73 3.97 10.02
C SER A 69 2.46 4.86 11.25
N ASN A 70 3.37 5.78 11.55
CA ASN A 70 3.21 6.76 12.62
C ASN A 70 2.51 8.04 12.11
N TYR A 71 2.00 8.92 13.00
CA TYR A 71 1.38 10.23 12.63
C TYR A 71 2.23 11.12 11.69
N GLY A 72 3.55 10.89 11.61
CA GLY A 72 4.48 11.64 10.77
C GLY A 72 4.79 11.03 9.39
N GLY A 73 4.20 9.88 9.06
CA GLY A 73 4.45 9.16 7.82
C GLY A 73 5.41 7.99 7.95
N ARG A 74 5.78 7.44 6.79
CA ARG A 74 6.52 6.18 6.63
C ARG A 74 7.95 6.29 7.15
N TYR A 75 8.39 5.28 7.90
CA TYR A 75 9.82 5.03 8.12
C TYR A 75 10.36 4.01 7.10
N PRO A 76 11.55 4.24 6.51
CA PRO A 76 12.20 3.22 5.68
C PRO A 76 12.38 1.92 6.48
N GLY A 77 11.84 0.81 5.98
CA GLY A 77 11.95 -0.50 6.64
C GLY A 77 10.74 -0.95 7.46
N GLU A 78 9.65 -0.19 7.52
CA GLU A 78 8.41 -0.69 8.14
C GLU A 78 7.91 -1.97 7.43
N PRO A 79 7.65 -3.07 8.17
CA PRO A 79 7.28 -4.33 7.59
C PRO A 79 5.93 -4.23 6.89
N LEU A 80 5.82 -4.94 5.77
CA LEU A 80 4.58 -5.09 5.05
C LEU A 80 3.85 -6.31 5.56
N GLU A 81 2.58 -6.14 5.89
CA GLU A 81 1.69 -7.23 6.27
C GLU A 81 0.81 -7.64 5.09
N VAL A 82 0.79 -8.93 4.80
CA VAL A 82 -0.08 -9.51 3.78
C VAL A 82 -1.38 -9.91 4.46
N LEU A 83 -2.47 -9.24 4.10
CA LEU A 83 -3.80 -9.59 4.59
C LEU A 83 -4.34 -10.76 3.77
N PRO A 84 -4.74 -11.85 4.43
CA PRO A 84 -5.60 -12.84 3.82
C PRO A 84 -7.01 -12.26 3.62
N ARG A 85 -7.89 -13.02 2.97
CA ARG A 85 -9.29 -12.65 2.74
C ARG A 85 -10.10 -12.46 4.03
N VAL A 86 -9.61 -12.98 5.15
CA VAL A 86 -10.26 -12.96 6.46
C VAL A 86 -9.85 -11.72 7.27
N ALA A 87 -10.72 -11.30 8.18
CA ALA A 87 -10.41 -10.20 9.09
C ALA A 87 -9.15 -10.50 9.91
N GLN A 88 -8.20 -9.56 9.92
CA GLN A 88 -6.93 -9.67 10.64
C GLN A 88 -6.84 -8.59 11.72
N LYS A 89 -6.32 -8.97 12.88
CA LYS A 89 -6.14 -8.09 14.04
C LYS A 89 -4.69 -7.66 14.15
N LEU A 90 -4.43 -6.37 14.02
CA LEU A 90 -3.09 -5.76 14.08
C LEU A 90 -2.87 -5.08 15.44
N GLY A 91 -1.75 -5.37 16.12
CA GLY A 91 -1.39 -4.77 17.40
C GLY A 91 -1.24 -5.75 18.58
N PRO A 92 -1.30 -5.28 19.84
CA PRO A 92 -1.75 -3.95 20.25
C PRO A 92 -0.79 -2.84 19.80
N VAL A 93 -1.36 -1.73 19.35
CA VAL A 93 -0.64 -0.53 18.89
C VAL A 93 -1.22 0.71 19.55
N PRO A 94 -0.43 1.79 19.71
CA PRO A 94 -0.94 3.04 20.25
C PRO A 94 -1.85 3.74 19.23
N VAL A 95 -2.83 4.51 19.72
CA VAL A 95 -3.90 5.17 18.95
C VAL A 95 -3.40 6.03 17.78
N TYR A 96 -2.17 6.52 17.86
CA TYR A 96 -1.58 7.36 16.83
C TYR A 96 -1.09 6.60 15.58
N ARG A 97 -1.13 5.27 15.60
CA ARG A 97 -0.74 4.47 14.43
C ARG A 97 -1.80 4.61 13.33
N GLN A 98 -1.33 4.87 12.12
CA GLN A 98 -2.16 4.95 10.92
C GLN A 98 -2.04 3.64 10.14
N LEU A 99 -3.12 3.25 9.46
CA LEU A 99 -3.09 2.12 8.54
C LEU A 99 -2.91 2.62 7.11
N GLU A 100 -1.93 2.08 6.41
CA GLU A 100 -1.71 2.31 4.99
C GLU A 100 -1.97 1.03 4.21
N TRP A 101 -2.72 1.14 3.12
CA TRP A 101 -2.94 0.08 2.15
C TRP A 101 -2.14 0.37 0.88
N LEU A 102 -1.37 -0.61 0.38
CA LEU A 102 -0.75 -0.51 -0.93
C LEU A 102 -1.69 -1.12 -1.97
N ALA A 103 -2.17 -0.27 -2.87
CA ALA A 103 -2.90 -0.74 -4.03
C ALA A 103 -1.97 -1.53 -4.96
N GLY A 104 -2.54 -2.28 -5.91
CA GLY A 104 -1.76 -2.99 -6.94
C GLY A 104 -0.82 -2.10 -7.76
N SER A 105 -1.00 -0.77 -7.71
CA SER A 105 -0.07 0.22 -8.29
C SER A 105 1.21 0.47 -7.48
N GLY A 106 1.35 -0.15 -6.31
CA GLY A 106 2.46 0.09 -5.37
C GLY A 106 2.38 1.42 -4.62
N LYS A 107 1.36 2.26 -4.88
CA LYS A 107 1.13 3.51 -4.15
C LYS A 107 0.44 3.24 -2.81
N PRO A 108 0.92 3.85 -1.71
CA PRO A 108 0.24 3.76 -0.43
C PRO A 108 -0.96 4.71 -0.35
N TYR A 109 -2.05 4.23 0.25
CA TYR A 109 -3.27 4.96 0.52
C TYR A 109 -3.56 4.88 2.02
N ARG A 110 -3.87 6.02 2.65
CA ARG A 110 -4.31 6.02 4.05
C ARG A 110 -5.70 5.39 4.15
N VAL A 111 -5.85 4.46 5.07
CA VAL A 111 -7.12 3.82 5.41
C VAL A 111 -7.64 4.48 6.68
N ALA A 112 -8.87 4.98 6.64
CA ALA A 112 -9.53 5.51 7.82
C ALA A 112 -9.82 4.37 8.80
N VAL A 113 -9.32 4.49 10.04
CA VAL A 113 -9.62 3.56 11.13
C VAL A 113 -10.84 4.08 11.88
N ARG A 114 -11.98 3.42 11.72
CA ARG A 114 -13.23 3.83 12.36
C ARG A 114 -13.19 3.54 13.86
N GLY A 115 -13.77 4.43 14.66
CA GLY A 115 -13.87 4.24 16.11
C GLY A 115 -12.55 4.40 16.87
N SER A 116 -11.48 4.90 16.21
CA SER A 116 -10.30 5.39 16.92
C SER A 116 -10.73 6.57 17.81
N PRO A 117 -10.36 6.59 19.11
CA PRO A 117 -10.62 7.71 20.00
C PRO A 117 -9.84 8.97 19.60
#